data_AF-A0A9E2KH58-F1
#
_entry.id   AF-A0A9E2KH58-F1
#
_cell.length_a   1.000
_cell.length_b   1.000
_cell.length_c   1.000
_cell.angle_alpha   90.00
_cell.angle_beta   90.00
_cell.angle_gamma   90.00
#
_symmetry.space_group_name_H-M   'P 1'
#
loop_
_entity.id
_entity.type
_entity.pdbx_description
1 polymer ?
#
loop_
_entity_poly.entity_id
_entity_poly.type
_entity_poly.pdbx_seq_one_letter_code
_entity_poly.pdbx_strand_id
1 'polypeptide(L)'
;MVIAIVGTVVGIVLTFGTTFYIEKKDKEKMVRKTVVITLHNLDAKINNLNSSLEWMKHADSLFQAVARRIPDHLSEVAEDTLLAAYDAFTYRNVSVSESIAENVFSNSIEIWEYVDDEHIIGRISNCYSFCGFCTETLDKMQQERAAVYEDYLKQIKVIRRTPEAVRQFFQRPEVGYQMALHVLYTQMIDRTLKVVNQMHKRNKIELGISQEELDAAGDLLTDEDYKELTDS
;
A
#
# COMPACT_ATOMS: atom_id res chain seq x y z
N MET A 1 27.90 38.71 48.58
CA MET A 1 28.08 38.91 47.12
C MET A 1 28.35 37.59 46.40
N VAL A 2 29.36 36.80 46.80
CA VAL A 2 29.67 35.49 46.18
C VAL A 2 28.51 34.48 46.24
N ILE A 3 27.82 34.38 47.38
CA ILE A 3 26.68 33.45 47.57
C ILE A 3 25.52 33.76 46.61
N ALA A 4 25.25 35.05 46.34
CA ALA A 4 24.18 35.46 45.44
C ALA A 4 24.52 35.13 43.97
N ILE A 5 25.78 35.32 43.56
CA ILE A 5 26.25 34.99 42.21
C ILE A 5 26.20 33.47 41.97
N VAL A 6 26.63 32.67 42.95
CA VAL A 6 26.54 31.20 42.87
C VAL A 6 25.08 30.74 42.78
N GLY A 7 24.18 31.33 43.58
CA GLY A 7 22.75 31.02 43.52
C GLY A 7 22.12 31.33 42.16
N THR A 8 22.47 32.45 41.54
CA THR A 8 21.98 32.83 40.21
C THR A 8 22.52 31.92 39.10
N VAL A 9 23.81 31.60 39.12
CA VAL A 9 24.43 30.70 38.12
C VAL A 9 23.85 29.29 38.24
N VAL A 10 23.67 28.77 39.45
CA VAL A 10 23.05 27.47 39.70
C VAL A 10 21.58 27.48 39.23
N GLY A 11 20.82 28.54 39.53
CA GLY A 11 19.43 28.70 39.07
C GLY A 11 19.29 28.72 37.54
N ILE A 12 20.18 29.42 36.83
CA ILE A 12 20.24 29.43 35.36
C ILE A 12 20.57 28.04 34.82
N VAL A 13 21.63 27.39 35.32
CA VAL A 13 22.04 26.06 34.85
C VAL A 13 20.94 25.02 35.09
N LEU A 14 20.29 25.05 36.26
CA LEU A 14 19.15 24.18 36.54
C LEU A 14 17.99 24.45 35.60
N THR A 15 17.58 25.72 35.44
CA THR A 15 16.39 26.07 34.63
C THR A 15 16.61 25.72 33.16
N PHE A 16 17.67 26.23 32.54
CA PHE A 16 17.98 25.96 31.13
C PHE A 16 18.38 24.51 30.90
N GLY A 17 19.08 23.86 31.84
CA GLY A 17 19.43 22.45 31.75
C GLY A 17 18.20 21.54 31.81
N THR A 18 17.23 21.83 32.69
CA THR A 18 15.98 21.06 32.74
C THR A 18 15.12 21.28 31.51
N THR A 19 14.99 22.52 31.02
CA THR A 19 14.22 22.82 29.81
C THR A 19 14.81 22.11 28.60
N PHE A 20 16.13 22.19 28.42
CA PHE A 20 16.81 21.49 27.33
C PHE A 20 16.65 19.96 27.41
N TYR A 21 16.71 19.39 28.61
CA TYR A 21 16.51 17.96 28.81
C TYR A 21 15.08 17.52 28.49
N ILE A 22 14.08 18.28 28.92
CA ILE A 22 12.66 18.00 28.64
C ILE A 22 12.38 18.11 27.14
N GLU A 23 12.80 19.21 26.51
CA GLU A 23 12.63 19.41 25.07
C GLU A 23 13.28 18.29 24.25
N LYS A 24 14.49 17.86 24.62
CA LYS A 24 15.17 16.75 23.96
C LYS A 24 14.36 15.46 24.09
N LYS A 25 13.86 15.14 25.30
CA LYS A 25 13.08 13.93 25.56
C LYS A 25 11.74 13.94 24.81
N ASP A 26 11.07 15.08 24.75
CA ASP A 26 9.81 15.23 24.03
C ASP A 26 10.02 15.08 22.52
N LYS A 27 11.12 15.63 21.97
CA LYS A 27 11.52 15.41 20.58
C LYS A 27 11.83 13.94 20.28
N GLU A 28 12.62 13.26 21.11
CA GLU A 28 12.92 11.83 20.94
C GLU A 28 11.64 10.98 20.93
N LYS A 29 10.68 11.29 21.81
CA LYS A 29 9.38 10.63 21.86
C LYS A 29 8.56 10.87 20.60
N MET A 30 8.51 12.12 20.12
CA MET A 30 7.80 12.50 18.90
C MET A 30 8.38 11.80 17.67
N VAL A 31 9.71 11.81 17.52
CA VAL A 31 10.42 11.08 16.45
C VAL A 31 10.05 9.59 16.48
N ARG A 32 10.12 8.95 17.66
CA ARG A 32 9.75 7.54 17.80
C ARG A 32 8.30 7.29 17.38
N LYS A 33 7.35 8.13 17.82
CA LYS A 33 5.92 8.02 17.46
C LYS A 33 5.71 8.14 15.95
N THR A 34 6.28 9.15 15.31
CA THR A 34 6.19 9.36 13.85
C THR A 34 6.77 8.19 13.06
N VAL A 35 7.91 7.65 13.49
CA VAL A 35 8.54 6.48 12.88
C VAL A 35 7.62 5.26 12.98
N VAL A 36 7.09 4.97 14.18
CA VAL A 36 6.21 3.82 14.39
C VAL A 36 4.94 3.93 13.54
N ILE A 37 4.26 5.09 13.55
CA ILE A 37 3.03 5.30 12.76
C ILE A 37 3.31 5.14 11.26
N THR A 38 4.43 5.68 10.79
CA THR A 38 4.83 5.57 9.37
C THR A 38 5.08 4.12 8.98
N LEU A 39 5.78 3.35 9.82
CA LEU A 39 6.01 1.94 9.55
C LEU A 39 4.72 1.11 9.65
N HIS A 40 3.83 1.41 10.59
CA HIS A 40 2.51 0.78 10.70
C HIS A 40 1.67 1.03 9.45
N ASN A 41 1.66 2.27 8.96
CA ASN A 41 0.97 2.64 7.72
C ASN A 41 1.54 1.91 6.50
N LEU A 42 2.87 1.74 6.43
CA LEU A 42 3.50 0.94 5.40
C LEU A 42 3.10 -0.55 5.49
N ASP A 43 3.00 -1.12 6.69
CA ASP A 43 2.49 -2.49 6.88
C ASP A 43 1.07 -2.63 6.31
N ALA A 44 0.16 -1.72 6.68
CA ALA A 44 -1.21 -1.74 6.20
C ALA A 44 -1.26 -1.67 4.66
N LYS A 45 -0.51 -0.73 4.06
CA LYS A 45 -0.45 -0.57 2.60
C LYS A 45 0.14 -1.80 1.90
N ILE A 46 1.22 -2.37 2.42
CA ILE A 46 1.86 -3.58 1.89
C ILE A 46 0.91 -4.78 2.00
N ASN A 47 0.21 -4.94 3.12
CA ASN A 47 -0.75 -6.02 3.35
C ASN A 47 -1.96 -5.94 2.39
N ASN A 48 -2.48 -4.74 2.16
CA ASN A 48 -3.55 -4.50 1.18
C ASN A 48 -3.11 -4.85 -0.24
N LEU A 49 -1.89 -4.45 -0.62
CA LEU A 49 -1.32 -4.77 -1.94
C LEU A 49 -1.03 -6.27 -2.09
N ASN A 50 -0.50 -6.94 -1.05
CA ASN A 50 -0.29 -8.39 -1.05
C ASN A 50 -1.62 -9.15 -1.21
N SER A 51 -2.68 -8.72 -0.51
CA SER A 51 -4.01 -9.33 -0.64
C SER A 51 -4.56 -9.19 -2.06
N SER A 52 -4.37 -8.01 -2.66
CA SER A 52 -4.74 -7.75 -4.06
C SER A 52 -3.94 -8.62 -5.02
N LEU A 53 -2.63 -8.79 -4.78
CA LEU A 53 -1.77 -9.65 -5.58
C LEU A 53 -2.17 -11.13 -5.50
N GLU A 54 -2.50 -11.64 -4.33
CA GLU A 54 -2.96 -13.03 -4.19
C GLU A 54 -4.28 -13.28 -4.94
N TRP A 55 -5.19 -12.31 -4.91
CA TRP A 55 -6.37 -12.35 -5.78
C TRP A 55 -5.99 -12.38 -7.27
N MET A 56 -5.03 -11.55 -7.70
CA MET A 56 -4.58 -11.54 -9.10
C MET A 56 -3.97 -12.87 -9.53
N LYS A 57 -3.16 -13.50 -8.67
CA LYS A 57 -2.57 -14.84 -8.91
C LYS A 57 -3.65 -15.93 -9.02
N HIS A 58 -4.73 -15.80 -8.24
CA HIS A 58 -5.88 -16.69 -8.38
C HIS A 58 -6.56 -16.50 -9.74
N ALA A 59 -6.81 -15.24 -10.14
CA ALA A 59 -7.39 -14.90 -11.44
C ALA A 59 -6.50 -15.36 -12.62
N ASP A 60 -5.16 -15.29 -12.51
CA ASP A 60 -4.20 -15.79 -13.49
C ASP A 60 -4.46 -17.25 -13.86
N SER A 61 -4.73 -18.09 -12.86
CA SER A 61 -4.97 -19.51 -13.08
C SER A 61 -6.24 -19.75 -13.91
N LEU A 62 -7.29 -18.97 -13.65
CA LEU A 62 -8.53 -18.99 -14.43
C LEU A 62 -8.32 -18.47 -15.86
N PHE A 63 -7.64 -17.33 -16.00
CA PHE A 63 -7.35 -16.75 -17.31
C PHE A 63 -6.46 -17.64 -18.15
N GLN A 64 -5.44 -18.28 -17.59
CA GLN A 64 -4.62 -19.24 -18.34
C GLN A 64 -5.42 -20.47 -18.79
N ALA A 65 -6.35 -20.96 -17.97
CA ALA A 65 -7.21 -22.08 -18.34
C ALA A 65 -8.09 -21.76 -19.56
N VAL A 66 -8.57 -20.52 -19.65
CA VAL A 66 -9.38 -20.04 -20.78
C VAL A 66 -8.50 -19.64 -21.98
N ALA A 67 -7.45 -18.86 -21.77
CA ALA A 67 -6.58 -18.32 -22.82
C ALA A 67 -5.90 -19.40 -23.66
N ARG A 68 -5.53 -20.55 -23.08
CA ARG A 68 -4.95 -21.69 -23.83
C ARG A 68 -5.90 -22.32 -24.85
N ARG A 69 -7.19 -22.00 -24.77
CA ARG A 69 -8.26 -22.58 -25.58
C ARG A 69 -8.99 -21.56 -26.44
N ILE A 70 -8.65 -20.28 -26.32
CA ILE A 70 -9.14 -19.25 -27.23
C ILE A 70 -8.35 -19.32 -28.54
N PRO A 71 -9.00 -19.12 -29.70
CA PRO A 71 -10.45 -18.95 -29.87
C PRO A 71 -11.21 -20.27 -30.06
N ASP A 72 -10.53 -21.32 -30.52
CA ASP A 72 -11.18 -22.45 -31.20
C ASP A 72 -11.66 -23.58 -30.28
N HIS A 73 -11.17 -23.64 -29.05
CA HIS A 73 -11.37 -24.76 -28.10
C HIS A 73 -12.11 -24.34 -26.83
N LEU A 74 -12.79 -23.19 -26.82
CA LEU A 74 -13.55 -22.70 -25.67
C LEU A 74 -14.69 -23.65 -25.23
N SER A 75 -15.22 -24.47 -26.14
CA SER A 75 -16.21 -25.51 -25.83
C SER A 75 -15.66 -26.63 -24.94
N GLU A 76 -14.34 -26.78 -24.87
CA GLU A 76 -13.65 -27.78 -24.02
C GLU A 76 -13.41 -27.27 -22.59
N VAL A 77 -13.66 -25.98 -22.31
CA VAL A 77 -13.60 -25.42 -20.96
C VAL A 77 -14.89 -25.77 -20.23
N ALA A 78 -14.77 -26.35 -19.02
CA ALA A 78 -15.91 -26.58 -18.15
C ALA A 78 -16.66 -25.26 -17.87
N GLU A 79 -18.00 -25.30 -17.91
CA GLU A 79 -18.82 -24.09 -17.82
C GLU A 79 -18.57 -23.30 -16.53
N ASP A 80 -18.41 -23.99 -15.40
CA ASP A 80 -18.10 -23.36 -14.11
C ASP A 80 -16.76 -22.61 -14.13
N THR A 81 -15.75 -23.16 -14.81
CA THR A 81 -14.44 -22.49 -14.97
C THR A 81 -14.57 -21.26 -15.86
N LEU A 82 -15.37 -21.35 -16.92
CA LEU A 82 -15.60 -20.24 -17.83
C LEU A 82 -16.37 -19.10 -17.14
N LEU A 83 -17.39 -19.44 -16.35
CA LEU A 83 -18.15 -18.49 -15.53
C LEU A 83 -17.27 -17.86 -14.45
N ALA A 84 -16.43 -18.65 -13.76
CA ALA A 84 -15.50 -18.13 -12.77
C ALA A 84 -14.46 -17.18 -13.38
N ALA A 85 -13.92 -17.50 -14.56
CA ALA A 85 -13.02 -16.59 -15.29
C ALA A 85 -13.74 -15.29 -15.69
N TYR A 86 -15.01 -15.37 -16.10
CA TYR A 86 -15.81 -14.20 -16.43
C TYR A 86 -16.07 -13.30 -15.22
N ASP A 87 -16.40 -13.90 -14.07
CA ASP A 87 -16.57 -13.17 -12.82
C ASP A 87 -15.24 -12.54 -12.39
N ALA A 88 -14.12 -13.27 -12.52
CA ALA A 88 -12.80 -12.73 -12.23
C ALA A 88 -12.43 -11.57 -13.16
N PHE A 89 -12.83 -11.61 -14.45
CA PHE A 89 -12.60 -10.53 -15.42
C PHE A 89 -13.46 -9.29 -15.14
N THR A 90 -14.68 -9.48 -14.68
CA THR A 90 -15.62 -8.38 -14.41
C THR A 90 -15.50 -7.82 -12.99
N TYR A 91 -14.82 -8.55 -12.08
CA TYR A 91 -14.56 -8.13 -10.71
C TYR A 91 -13.82 -6.80 -10.64
N ARG A 92 -14.20 -5.99 -9.65
CA ARG A 92 -13.57 -4.73 -9.28
C ARG A 92 -13.12 -4.84 -7.83
N ASN A 93 -11.83 -4.74 -7.62
CA ASN A 93 -11.27 -4.54 -6.30
C ASN A 93 -11.46 -3.06 -5.92
N VAL A 94 -12.27 -2.83 -4.90
CA VAL A 94 -12.46 -1.50 -4.31
C VAL A 94 -11.58 -1.44 -3.07
N SER A 95 -10.32 -1.07 -3.25
CA SER A 95 -9.48 -0.71 -2.11
C SER A 95 -9.82 0.72 -1.69
N VAL A 96 -10.16 0.91 -0.41
CA VAL A 96 -10.23 2.25 0.20
C VAL A 96 -8.82 2.82 0.11
N SER A 97 -8.63 3.92 -0.63
CA SER A 97 -7.34 4.59 -0.63
C SER A 97 -7.14 5.24 0.74
N GLU A 98 -6.18 4.74 1.50
CA GLU A 98 -5.72 5.40 2.73
C GLU A 98 -4.85 6.60 2.33
N SER A 99 -5.47 7.65 1.79
CA SER A 99 -4.80 8.94 1.53
C SER A 99 -4.24 9.59 2.80
N ILE A 100 -4.69 9.15 3.97
CA ILE A 100 -4.26 9.64 5.28
C ILE A 100 -2.84 9.13 5.64
N ALA A 101 -2.44 7.96 5.14
CA ALA A 101 -1.19 7.30 5.55
C ALA A 101 0.09 7.91 4.96
N GLU A 102 0.05 8.39 3.70
CA GLU A 102 1.18 9.08 3.04
C GLU A 102 1.39 10.51 3.57
N ASN A 103 0.33 11.12 4.11
CA ASN A 103 0.39 12.46 4.67
C ASN A 103 1.25 12.51 5.94
N VAL A 104 1.27 11.46 6.78
CA VAL A 104 2.09 11.48 8.00
C VAL A 104 3.58 11.50 7.66
N PHE A 105 4.04 10.70 6.70
CA PHE A 105 5.45 10.70 6.29
C PHE A 105 5.83 12.04 5.62
N SER A 106 5.00 12.53 4.71
CA SER A 106 5.30 13.74 3.92
C SER A 106 5.18 15.03 4.74
N ASN A 107 4.26 15.11 5.69
CA ASN A 107 4.04 16.30 6.52
C ASN A 107 4.96 16.36 7.74
N SER A 108 5.62 15.26 8.11
CA SER A 108 6.54 15.22 9.25
C SER A 108 8.02 15.28 8.85
N ILE A 109 8.37 15.87 7.69
CA ILE A 109 9.76 15.87 7.20
C ILE A 109 10.75 16.50 8.18
N GLU A 110 10.34 17.56 8.87
CA GLU A 110 11.15 18.20 9.93
C GLU A 110 11.42 17.26 11.10
N ILE A 111 10.52 16.32 11.38
CA ILE A 111 10.70 15.28 12.40
C ILE A 111 11.71 14.23 11.92
N TRP A 112 11.73 13.93 10.62
CA TRP A 112 12.67 12.97 10.03
C TRP A 112 14.11 13.48 9.99
N GLU A 113 14.35 14.80 9.98
CA GLU A 113 15.70 15.37 10.10
C GLU A 113 16.41 14.97 11.41
N TYR A 114 15.65 14.57 12.43
CA TYR A 114 16.19 14.07 13.71
C TYR A 114 16.46 12.55 13.70
N VAL A 115 16.10 11.84 12.63
CA VAL A 115 16.51 10.45 12.40
C VAL A 115 17.87 10.48 11.72
N ASP A 116 18.92 10.19 12.49
CA ASP A 116 20.34 10.29 12.09
C ASP A 116 20.79 9.18 11.11
N ASP A 117 19.99 8.91 10.07
CA ASP A 117 20.32 8.00 8.96
C ASP A 117 19.50 8.34 7.69
N GLU A 118 20.11 9.11 6.78
CA GLU A 118 19.53 9.47 5.48
C GLU A 118 19.17 8.25 4.62
N HIS A 119 19.88 7.12 4.79
CA HIS A 119 19.58 5.91 4.04
C HIS A 119 18.27 5.26 4.49
N ILE A 120 17.91 5.38 5.78
CA ILE A 120 16.63 4.90 6.30
C ILE A 120 15.49 5.75 5.73
N ILE A 121 15.62 7.08 5.75
CA ILE A 121 14.62 8.01 5.22
C ILE A 121 14.38 7.74 3.73
N GLY A 122 15.45 7.65 2.93
CA GLY A 122 15.36 7.35 1.51
C GLY A 122 14.72 5.98 1.23
N ARG A 123 14.99 4.97 2.06
CA ARG A 123 14.40 3.64 1.91
C ARG A 123 12.92 3.60 2.28
N ILE A 124 12.48 4.35 3.30
CA ILE A 124 11.06 4.54 3.62
C ILE A 124 10.35 5.25 2.47
N SER A 125 10.93 6.33 1.94
CA SER A 125 10.39 7.04 0.77
C SER A 125 10.24 6.11 -0.43
N ASN A 126 11.26 5.30 -0.76
CA ASN A 126 11.18 4.30 -1.83
C ASN A 126 10.07 3.26 -1.61
N CYS A 127 9.81 2.85 -0.36
CA CYS A 127 8.69 1.94 -0.07
C CYS A 127 7.36 2.59 -0.48
N TYR A 128 7.12 3.85 -0.11
CA TYR A 128 5.91 4.56 -0.51
C TYR A 128 5.80 4.71 -2.03
N SER A 129 6.87 5.13 -2.72
CA SER A 129 6.86 5.28 -4.17
C SER A 129 6.56 3.97 -4.89
N PHE A 130 7.14 2.85 -4.47
CA PHE A 130 6.87 1.55 -5.07
C PHE A 130 5.46 1.04 -4.73
N CYS A 131 4.96 1.26 -3.53
CA CYS A 131 3.57 0.98 -3.20
C CYS A 131 2.61 1.80 -4.07
N GLY A 132 2.89 3.10 -4.28
CA GLY A 132 2.13 3.97 -5.17
C GLY A 132 2.11 3.46 -6.61
N PHE A 133 3.28 3.09 -7.15
CA PHE A 133 3.39 2.45 -8.47
C PHE A 133 2.54 1.18 -8.59
N CYS A 134 2.54 0.32 -7.56
CA CYS A 134 1.70 -0.88 -7.55
C CYS A 134 0.21 -0.55 -7.53
N THR A 135 -0.22 0.43 -6.72
CA THR A 135 -1.61 0.89 -6.68
C THR A 135 -2.06 1.46 -8.03
N GLU A 136 -1.28 2.37 -8.62
CA GLU A 136 -1.60 2.96 -9.93
C GLU A 136 -1.67 1.91 -11.04
N THR A 137 -0.76 0.93 -11.02
CA THR A 137 -0.77 -0.20 -11.97
C THR A 137 -2.04 -1.03 -11.82
N LEU A 138 -2.45 -1.35 -10.59
CA LEU A 138 -3.69 -2.08 -10.32
C LEU A 138 -4.89 -1.31 -10.84
N ASP A 139 -4.99 -0.03 -10.50
CA ASP A 139 -6.12 0.82 -10.90
C ASP A 139 -6.22 0.94 -12.41
N LYS A 140 -5.09 1.19 -13.09
CA LYS A 140 -5.05 1.26 -14.55
C LYS A 140 -5.49 -0.05 -15.19
N MET A 141 -5.00 -1.19 -14.72
CA MET A 141 -5.42 -2.50 -15.23
C MET A 141 -6.93 -2.72 -15.06
N GLN A 142 -7.48 -2.37 -13.90
CA GLN A 142 -8.91 -2.49 -13.65
C GLN A 142 -9.74 -1.59 -14.56
N GLN A 143 -9.30 -0.35 -14.79
CA GLN A 143 -9.94 0.60 -15.71
C GLN A 143 -9.88 0.14 -17.16
N GLU A 144 -8.77 -0.46 -17.61
CA GLU A 144 -8.68 -0.97 -18.98
C GLU A 144 -9.58 -2.19 -19.20
N ARG A 145 -9.61 -3.14 -18.24
CA ARG A 145 -10.54 -4.26 -18.25
C ARG A 145 -12.00 -3.80 -18.20
N ALA A 146 -12.29 -2.76 -17.41
CA ALA A 146 -13.59 -2.12 -17.35
C ALA A 146 -14.07 -1.66 -18.72
N ALA A 147 -13.22 -0.91 -19.42
CA ALA A 147 -13.55 -0.34 -20.71
C ALA A 147 -13.87 -1.43 -21.74
N VAL A 148 -13.11 -2.53 -21.75
CA VAL A 148 -13.39 -3.69 -22.62
C VAL A 148 -14.74 -4.33 -22.29
N TYR A 149 -15.05 -4.48 -21.00
CA TYR A 149 -16.34 -5.04 -20.60
C TYR A 149 -17.51 -4.10 -20.93
N GLU A 150 -17.37 -2.80 -20.71
CA GLU A 150 -18.38 -1.79 -21.05
C GLU A 150 -18.65 -1.73 -22.55
N ASP A 151 -17.61 -1.84 -23.39
CA ASP A 151 -17.78 -1.92 -24.83
C ASP A 151 -18.57 -3.18 -25.25
N TYR A 152 -18.32 -4.32 -24.60
CA TYR A 152 -19.12 -5.52 -24.79
C TYR A 152 -20.59 -5.32 -24.40
N LEU A 153 -20.85 -4.68 -23.25
CA LEU A 153 -22.22 -4.42 -22.80
C LEU A 153 -23.02 -3.56 -23.78
N LYS A 154 -22.38 -2.58 -24.44
CA LYS A 154 -23.02 -1.73 -25.47
C LYS A 154 -23.51 -2.54 -26.68
N GLN A 155 -22.92 -3.70 -26.96
CA GLN A 155 -23.23 -4.51 -28.13
C GLN A 155 -24.37 -5.51 -27.89
N ILE A 156 -24.52 -6.04 -26.67
CA ILE A 156 -25.44 -7.16 -26.39
C ILE A 156 -26.85 -6.77 -25.94
N LYS A 157 -27.11 -5.47 -25.66
CA LYS A 157 -28.41 -4.87 -25.24
C LYS A 157 -29.05 -5.41 -23.94
N VAL A 158 -28.84 -6.67 -23.57
CA VAL A 158 -29.32 -7.31 -22.35
C VAL A 158 -28.18 -8.10 -21.73
N ILE A 159 -27.87 -7.82 -20.46
CA ILE A 159 -26.86 -8.55 -19.71
C ILE A 159 -27.39 -9.96 -19.43
N ARG A 160 -26.74 -10.98 -20.00
CA ARG A 160 -27.04 -12.39 -19.75
C ARG A 160 -25.76 -13.13 -19.38
N ARG A 161 -25.76 -13.77 -18.21
CA ARG A 161 -24.66 -14.63 -17.73
C ARG A 161 -24.93 -16.08 -18.11
N THR A 162 -25.13 -16.34 -19.41
CA THR A 162 -25.24 -17.72 -19.93
C THR A 162 -23.88 -18.20 -20.45
N PRO A 163 -23.59 -19.51 -20.45
CA PRO A 163 -22.36 -20.05 -21.02
C PRO A 163 -22.08 -19.55 -22.45
N GLU A 164 -23.12 -19.45 -23.29
CA GLU A 164 -22.98 -18.94 -24.67
C GLU A 164 -22.53 -17.48 -24.71
N ALA A 165 -23.13 -16.60 -23.89
CA ALA A 165 -22.76 -15.19 -23.83
C ALA A 165 -21.33 -15.02 -23.30
N VAL A 166 -20.93 -15.84 -22.33
CA VAL A 166 -19.58 -15.82 -21.79
C VAL A 166 -18.56 -16.35 -22.81
N ARG A 167 -18.89 -17.40 -23.58
CA ARG A 167 -18.04 -17.87 -24.69
C ARG A 167 -17.86 -16.75 -25.73
N GLN A 168 -18.94 -16.09 -26.13
CA GLN A 168 -18.87 -14.94 -27.06
C GLN A 168 -18.01 -13.81 -26.52
N PHE A 169 -18.09 -13.52 -25.22
CA PHE A 169 -17.22 -12.53 -24.58
C PHE A 169 -15.74 -12.91 -24.70
N PHE A 170 -15.38 -14.16 -24.38
CA PHE A 170 -13.99 -14.63 -24.44
C PHE A 170 -13.44 -14.82 -25.86
N GLN A 171 -14.30 -14.90 -26.88
CA GLN A 171 -13.88 -14.91 -28.29
C GLN A 171 -13.37 -13.55 -28.77
N ARG A 172 -13.59 -12.48 -28.02
CA ARG A 172 -13.15 -11.13 -28.39
C ARG A 172 -11.63 -10.99 -28.23
N PRO A 173 -10.91 -10.51 -29.27
CA PRO A 173 -9.46 -10.33 -29.19
C PRO A 173 -9.00 -9.43 -28.03
N GLU A 174 -9.78 -8.39 -27.71
CA GLU A 174 -9.45 -7.44 -26.65
C GLU A 174 -9.48 -8.10 -25.26
N VAL A 175 -10.35 -9.11 -25.06
CA VAL A 175 -10.42 -9.87 -23.82
C VAL A 175 -9.19 -10.77 -23.67
N GLY A 176 -8.79 -11.45 -24.75
CA GLY A 176 -7.54 -12.21 -24.81
C GLY A 176 -6.31 -11.36 -24.48
N TYR A 177 -6.24 -10.17 -25.07
CA TYR A 177 -5.17 -9.20 -24.81
C TYR A 177 -5.13 -8.76 -23.34
N GLN A 178 -6.28 -8.41 -22.76
CA GLN A 178 -6.36 -8.02 -21.34
C GLN A 178 -5.99 -9.14 -20.38
N MET A 179 -6.33 -10.40 -20.70
CA MET A 179 -5.87 -11.55 -19.90
C MET A 179 -4.34 -11.71 -19.95
N ALA A 180 -3.72 -11.47 -21.11
CA ALA A 180 -2.26 -11.52 -21.24
C ALA A 180 -1.57 -10.39 -20.45
N LEU A 181 -2.13 -9.17 -20.50
CA LEU A 181 -1.63 -8.04 -19.70
C LEU A 181 -1.79 -8.28 -18.20
N HIS A 182 -2.89 -8.88 -17.76
CA HIS A 182 -3.11 -9.21 -16.34
C HIS A 182 -1.99 -10.10 -15.79
N VAL A 183 -1.53 -11.10 -16.54
CA VAL A 183 -0.39 -11.95 -16.14
C VAL A 183 0.90 -11.12 -16.02
N LEU A 184 1.16 -10.22 -16.98
CA LEU A 184 2.34 -9.36 -16.96
C LEU A 184 2.35 -8.43 -15.74
N TYR A 185 1.21 -7.78 -15.46
CA TYR A 185 1.07 -6.89 -14.31
C TYR A 185 1.17 -7.64 -12.99
N THR A 186 0.59 -8.84 -12.90
CA THR A 186 0.71 -9.70 -11.70
C THR A 186 2.17 -10.00 -11.38
N GLN A 187 2.96 -10.37 -12.38
CA GLN A 187 4.40 -10.63 -12.20
C GLN A 187 5.19 -9.37 -11.82
N MET A 188 4.86 -8.23 -12.42
CA MET A 188 5.50 -6.96 -12.12
C MET A 188 5.24 -6.53 -10.68
N ILE A 189 3.98 -6.58 -10.24
CA ILE A 189 3.58 -6.25 -8.87
C ILE A 189 4.21 -7.22 -7.87
N ASP A 190 4.22 -8.53 -8.14
CA ASP A 190 4.86 -9.53 -7.28
C ASP A 190 6.36 -9.25 -7.06
N ARG A 191 7.08 -8.88 -8.12
CA ARG A 191 8.51 -8.52 -8.01
C ARG A 191 8.71 -7.23 -7.23
N THR A 192 7.90 -6.20 -7.49
CA THR A 192 8.00 -4.92 -6.77
C THR A 192 7.68 -5.11 -5.29
N LEU A 193 6.60 -5.82 -4.95
CA LEU A 193 6.23 -6.07 -3.56
C LEU A 193 7.29 -6.90 -2.81
N LYS A 194 7.98 -7.84 -3.47
CA LYS A 194 9.12 -8.54 -2.84
C LYS A 194 10.22 -7.57 -2.42
N VAL A 195 10.55 -6.58 -3.26
CA VAL A 195 11.55 -5.55 -2.94
C VAL A 195 11.06 -4.65 -1.79
N VAL A 196 9.80 -4.20 -1.85
CA VAL A 196 9.19 -3.37 -0.79
C VAL A 196 9.20 -4.11 0.56
N ASN A 197 8.76 -5.36 0.61
CA ASN A 197 8.77 -6.16 1.84
C ASN A 197 10.18 -6.29 2.43
N GLN A 198 11.20 -6.47 1.59
CA GLN A 198 12.59 -6.54 2.05
C GLN A 198 13.08 -5.22 2.64
N MET A 199 12.82 -4.10 1.96
CA MET A 199 13.17 -2.75 2.44
C MET A 199 12.44 -2.41 3.73
N HIS A 200 11.15 -2.71 3.81
CA HIS A 200 10.32 -2.43 4.98
C HIS A 200 10.75 -3.27 6.19
N LYS A 201 11.01 -4.57 5.99
CA LYS A 201 11.59 -5.43 7.03
C LYS A 201 12.93 -4.91 7.54
N ARG A 202 13.78 -4.42 6.63
CA ARG A 202 15.07 -3.84 6.98
C ARG A 202 14.92 -2.55 7.79
N ASN A 203 13.95 -1.70 7.45
CA ASN A 203 13.62 -0.50 8.25
C ASN A 203 13.27 -0.86 9.70
N LYS A 204 12.38 -1.84 9.92
CA LYS A 204 12.01 -2.27 11.27
C LYS A 204 13.22 -2.76 12.09
N ILE A 205 14.12 -3.51 11.46
CA ILE A 205 15.32 -4.04 12.11
C ILE A 205 16.29 -2.91 12.48
N GLU A 206 16.62 -2.03 11.53
CA GLU A 206 17.60 -0.95 11.75
C GLU A 206 17.08 0.11 12.74
N LEU A 207 15.77 0.35 12.78
CA LEU A 207 15.13 1.26 13.73
C LEU A 207 14.78 0.60 15.08
N GLY A 208 15.02 -0.71 15.22
CA GLY A 208 14.70 -1.47 16.43
C GLY A 208 13.22 -1.38 16.82
N ILE A 209 12.33 -1.43 15.84
CA ILE A 209 10.86 -1.33 16.03
C ILE A 209 10.31 -2.75 16.17
N SER A 210 9.67 -3.03 17.30
CA SER A 210 9.01 -4.31 17.55
C SER A 210 7.62 -4.37 16.93
N GLN A 211 7.07 -5.58 16.75
CA GLN A 211 5.69 -5.73 16.30
C GLN A 211 4.69 -5.23 17.35
N GLU A 212 4.99 -5.38 18.64
CA GLU A 212 4.16 -4.87 19.74
C GLU A 212 4.01 -3.34 19.69
N GLU A 213 5.09 -2.62 19.37
CA GLU A 213 5.02 -1.16 19.17
C GLU A 213 4.17 -0.77 17.95
N LEU A 214 4.24 -1.55 16.88
CA LEU A 214 3.43 -1.32 15.67
C LEU A 214 1.95 -1.61 15.90
N ASP A 215 1.64 -2.66 16.67
CA ASP A 215 0.27 -3.04 17.00
C ASP A 215 -0.35 -1.98 17.92
N ALA A 216 0.40 -1.48 18.90
CA ALA A 216 -0.02 -0.38 19.77
C ALA A 216 -0.27 0.93 19.01
N ALA A 217 0.42 1.16 17.89
CA ALA A 217 0.15 2.32 17.03
C ALA A 217 -1.19 2.22 16.29
N GLY A 218 -1.65 1.00 15.98
CA GLY A 218 -3.00 0.78 15.45
C GLY A 218 -4.10 1.20 16.43
N ASP A 219 -3.84 1.08 17.73
CA ASP A 219 -4.76 1.48 18.81
C ASP A 219 -4.70 3.00 19.12
N LEU A 220 -3.62 3.69 18.73
CA LEU A 220 -3.39 5.12 18.92
C LEU A 220 -4.04 6.02 17.85
N LEU A 221 -4.73 5.45 16.86
CA LEU A 221 -5.41 6.22 15.80
C LEU A 221 -6.74 6.81 16.28
N THR A 222 -6.74 7.46 17.45
CA THR A 222 -7.83 8.33 17.90
C THR A 222 -7.59 9.75 17.36
N ASP A 223 -8.67 10.48 17.03
CA ASP A 223 -8.61 11.81 16.37
C ASP A 223 -7.72 12.87 17.06
N GLU A 224 -7.39 12.69 18.35
CA GLU A 224 -6.52 13.61 19.10
C GLU A 224 -5.03 13.45 18.75
N ASP A 225 -4.57 12.22 18.50
CA ASP A 225 -3.16 11.93 18.18
C ASP A 225 -2.77 12.38 16.76
N TYR A 226 -3.74 12.46 15.84
CA TYR A 226 -3.55 12.97 14.48
C TYR A 226 -3.40 14.48 14.43
N LYS A 227 -4.17 15.22 15.23
CA LYS A 227 -4.09 16.70 15.28
C LYS A 227 -2.74 17.18 15.77
N GLU A 228 -2.15 16.52 16.76
CA GLU A 228 -0.81 16.88 17.28
C GLU A 228 0.31 16.68 16.24
N LEU A 229 0.14 15.79 15.26
CA LEU A 229 1.15 15.47 14.24
C LEU A 229 1.01 16.29 12.95
N THR A 230 -0.12 16.93 12.72
CA THR A 230 -0.37 17.77 11.52
C THR A 230 -0.32 19.27 11.79
N ASP A 231 -0.44 19.69 13.05
CA ASP A 231 -0.48 21.10 13.46
C ASP A 231 0.88 21.61 14.03
N SER A 232 1.96 20.82 13.94
CA SER A 232 3.35 21.22 14.23
C SER A 232 4.09 21.64 12.97
#